data_AF-A0A959GUH2-F1
#
_entry.id   AF-A0A959GUH2-F1
#
_cell.length_a   1.000
_cell.length_b   1.000
_cell.length_c   1.000
_cell.angle_alpha   90.00
_cell.angle_beta   90.00
_cell.angle_gamma   90.00
#
_symmetry.space_group_name_H-M   'P 1'
#
loop_
_entity.id
_entity.type
_entity.pdbx_description
1 polymer ?
#
loop_
_entity_poly.entity_id
_entity_poly.type
_entity_poly.pdbx_seq_one_letter_code
_entity_poly.pdbx_strand_id
1 'polypeptide(L)'
;AQLRELVHAEDGDIIKTASTSAGYVAGLGWLSVNGLDSLSAVRGYQIFLNGPNDTIRITGMNATYGTIPLAQGWNLVGYPLQTAQPINPTLNVIGASDGDFIKTVAQDPTLPGLSANMVASYTLVTVNPNTYQWLFGNGSGMELMRPFFAYQIRVAQPSVLLYPGATT
;
A
#
# COMPACT_ATOMS: atom_id res chain seq x y z
N ALA A 1 -15.40 -1.40 -6.38
CA ALA A 1 -14.86 -0.60 -5.26
C ALA A 1 -15.29 -1.26 -3.97
N GLN A 2 -14.44 -1.26 -2.95
CA GLN A 2 -14.71 -1.80 -1.62
C GLN A 2 -14.70 -0.63 -0.63
N LEU A 3 -15.70 -0.56 0.26
CA LEU A 3 -15.58 0.32 1.41
C LEU A 3 -14.53 -0.28 2.33
N ARG A 4 -13.48 0.48 2.62
CA ARG A 4 -12.32 -0.05 3.34
C ARG A 4 -12.46 0.16 4.83
N GLU A 5 -12.54 1.42 5.24
CA GLU A 5 -12.58 1.81 6.65
C GLU A 5 -13.05 3.26 6.82
N LEU A 6 -13.49 3.53 8.05
CA LEU A 6 -13.37 4.83 8.70
C LEU A 6 -11.95 4.95 9.25
N VAL A 7 -11.27 6.07 9.04
CA VAL A 7 -9.84 6.22 9.42
C VAL A 7 -9.67 6.24 10.94
N HIS A 8 -10.68 6.73 11.68
CA HIS A 8 -10.69 6.83 13.13
C HIS A 8 -12.01 6.30 13.70
N ALA A 9 -12.36 5.05 13.37
CA ALA A 9 -13.55 4.42 13.91
C ALA A 9 -13.48 4.32 15.45
N GLU A 10 -14.55 4.73 16.13
CA GLU A 10 -14.65 4.78 17.59
C GLU A 10 -15.86 3.99 18.12
N ASP A 11 -15.80 3.60 19.40
CA ASP A 11 -16.91 2.94 20.08
C ASP A 11 -18.20 3.74 19.93
N GLY A 12 -19.24 3.10 19.39
CA GLY A 12 -20.55 3.72 19.20
C GLY A 12 -20.78 4.31 17.80
N ASP A 13 -19.82 4.26 16.89
CA ASP A 13 -20.08 4.53 15.48
C ASP A 13 -21.06 3.50 14.91
N ILE A 14 -22.00 3.94 14.08
CA ILE A 14 -23.04 3.08 13.50
C ILE A 14 -23.12 3.31 12.00
N ILE A 15 -23.11 2.22 11.23
CA ILE A 15 -23.49 2.22 9.82
C ILE A 15 -24.81 1.48 9.65
N LYS A 16 -25.71 2.01 8.83
CA LYS A 16 -27.02 1.38 8.59
C LYS A 16 -27.54 1.54 7.17
N THR A 17 -28.39 0.59 6.80
CA THR A 17 -29.40 0.71 5.74
C THR A 17 -30.75 1.09 6.36
N ALA A 18 -31.83 1.03 5.57
CA ALA A 18 -33.18 1.22 6.09
C ALA A 18 -33.62 0.10 7.07
N SER A 19 -33.01 -1.09 7.00
CA SER A 19 -33.47 -2.28 7.74
C SER A 19 -32.37 -3.03 8.50
N THR A 20 -31.10 -2.73 8.25
CA THR A 20 -29.94 -3.40 8.87
C THR A 20 -28.89 -2.40 9.31
N SER A 21 -28.03 -2.78 10.25
CA SER A 21 -27.02 -1.93 10.89
C SER A 21 -25.88 -2.72 11.50
N ALA A 22 -24.73 -2.07 11.62
CA ALA A 22 -23.57 -2.54 12.34
C ALA A 22 -23.02 -1.40 13.21
N GLY A 23 -22.52 -1.75 14.41
CA GLY A 23 -21.86 -0.83 15.33
C GLY A 23 -20.38 -1.14 15.43
N TYR A 24 -19.53 -0.13 15.54
CA TYR A 24 -18.10 -0.32 15.78
C TYR A 24 -17.83 -0.49 17.28
N VAL A 25 -17.00 -1.49 17.61
CA VAL A 25 -16.44 -1.67 18.94
C VAL A 25 -14.91 -1.76 18.85
N ALA A 26 -14.21 -0.89 19.55
CA ALA A 26 -12.77 -0.79 19.60
C ALA A 26 -12.15 -2.12 20.01
N GLY A 27 -11.17 -2.58 19.23
CA GLY A 27 -10.52 -3.88 19.41
C GLY A 27 -11.30 -5.08 18.88
N LEU A 28 -12.58 -4.94 18.54
CA LEU A 28 -13.39 -6.00 17.92
C LEU A 28 -13.76 -5.71 16.45
N GLY A 29 -13.83 -4.43 16.06
CA GLY A 29 -14.21 -4.00 14.72
C GLY A 29 -15.72 -3.77 14.56
N TRP A 30 -16.21 -3.84 13.33
CA TRP A 30 -17.63 -3.69 13.02
C TRP A 30 -18.41 -4.95 13.37
N LEU A 31 -19.36 -4.83 14.28
CA LEU A 31 -20.25 -5.89 14.71
C LEU A 31 -21.64 -5.65 14.14
N SER A 32 -22.12 -6.62 13.39
CA SER A 32 -23.48 -6.64 12.85
C SER A 32 -24.49 -6.78 13.99
N VAL A 33 -25.33 -5.76 14.18
CA VAL A 33 -26.35 -5.76 15.23
C VAL A 33 -27.64 -6.43 14.73
N ASN A 34 -27.93 -6.30 13.43
CA ASN A 34 -29.11 -6.88 12.77
C ASN A 34 -28.87 -7.20 11.28
N GLY A 35 -27.72 -7.81 10.95
CA GLY A 35 -27.49 -8.42 9.63
C GLY A 35 -26.86 -7.51 8.58
N LEU A 36 -26.09 -6.49 9.00
CA LEU A 36 -25.22 -5.73 8.10
C LEU A 36 -23.78 -6.22 8.22
N ASP A 37 -23.48 -7.36 7.59
CA ASP A 37 -22.16 -8.02 7.66
C ASP A 37 -21.24 -7.62 6.50
N SER A 38 -21.77 -6.93 5.49
CA SER A 38 -21.00 -6.49 4.33
C SER A 38 -21.55 -5.21 3.71
N LEU A 39 -20.68 -4.48 3.02
CA LEU A 39 -21.00 -3.22 2.36
C LEU A 39 -20.77 -3.34 0.87
N SER A 40 -21.68 -2.74 0.09
CA SER A 40 -21.65 -2.76 -1.36
C SER A 40 -21.49 -1.34 -1.89
N ALA A 41 -20.52 -1.13 -2.78
CA ALA A 41 -20.25 0.18 -3.36
C ALA A 41 -21.38 0.73 -4.25
N VAL A 42 -22.41 -0.07 -4.55
CA VAL A 42 -23.59 0.35 -5.34
C VAL A 42 -24.84 0.58 -4.49
N ARG A 43 -24.73 0.56 -3.15
CA ARG A 43 -25.85 0.81 -2.23
C ARG A 43 -25.58 2.07 -1.39
N GLY A 44 -26.66 2.74 -1.01
CA GLY A 44 -26.62 3.86 -0.07
C GLY A 44 -26.61 3.38 1.38
N TYR A 45 -25.83 4.06 2.22
CA TYR A 45 -25.75 3.83 3.65
C TYR A 45 -25.84 5.17 4.39
N GLN A 46 -26.36 5.12 5.61
CA GLN A 46 -26.26 6.22 6.56
C GLN A 46 -25.19 5.85 7.58
N ILE A 47 -24.33 6.82 7.91
CA ILE A 47 -23.32 6.67 8.93
C ILE A 47 -23.58 7.68 10.04
N PHE A 48 -23.48 7.21 11.28
CA PHE A 48 -23.47 8.00 12.48
C PHE A 48 -22.08 7.89 13.09
N LEU A 49 -21.43 9.03 13.30
CA LEU A 49 -20.17 9.12 14.01
C LEU A 49 -20.46 9.54 15.44
N ASN A 50 -20.02 8.74 16.41
CA ASN A 50 -20.15 9.05 17.83
C ASN A 50 -19.07 10.05 18.27
N GLY A 51 -17.92 10.04 17.58
CA GLY A 51 -16.77 10.90 17.83
C GLY A 51 -16.68 12.13 16.90
N PRO A 52 -15.50 12.75 16.77
CA PRO A 52 -15.27 13.88 15.87
C PRO A 52 -15.45 13.49 14.39
N ASN A 53 -15.39 14.47 13.49
CA ASN A 53 -15.44 14.22 12.04
C ASN A 53 -14.39 13.19 11.61
N ASP A 54 -14.80 12.23 10.78
CA ASP A 54 -13.90 11.22 10.21
C ASP A 54 -13.98 11.19 8.68
N THR A 55 -13.05 10.45 8.06
CA THR A 55 -12.93 10.28 6.61
C THR A 55 -13.33 8.87 6.20
N ILE A 56 -14.26 8.78 5.25
CA ILE A 56 -14.62 7.52 4.59
C ILE A 56 -13.58 7.23 3.51
N ARG A 57 -12.88 6.09 3.60
CA ARG A 57 -11.96 5.64 2.54
C ARG A 57 -12.59 4.54 1.69
N ILE A 58 -12.78 4.85 0.41
CA ILE A 58 -13.23 3.89 -0.62
C ILE A 58 -12.03 3.57 -1.51
N THR A 59 -11.79 2.28 -1.76
CA THR A 59 -10.70 1.83 -2.63
C THR A 59 -11.19 0.90 -3.73
N GLY A 60 -10.31 0.63 -4.71
CA GLY A 60 -10.53 -0.37 -5.75
C GLY A 60 -10.52 -1.80 -5.19
N MET A 61 -10.67 -2.78 -6.08
CA MET A 61 -10.42 -4.18 -5.69
C MET A 61 -8.94 -4.36 -5.34
N ASN A 62 -8.68 -5.31 -4.44
CA ASN A 62 -7.34 -5.77 -4.14
C ASN A 62 -6.68 -6.30 -5.43
N ALA A 63 -5.44 -5.86 -5.68
CA ALA A 63 -4.68 -6.41 -6.79
C ALA A 63 -4.26 -7.85 -6.46
N THR A 64 -4.31 -8.74 -7.45
CA THR A 64 -3.90 -10.14 -7.28
C THR A 64 -2.38 -10.28 -7.33
N TYR A 65 -1.86 -11.36 -6.75
CA TYR A 65 -0.45 -11.73 -6.89
C TYR A 65 -0.09 -12.04 -8.35
N GLY A 66 1.14 -11.75 -8.76
CA GLY A 66 1.64 -12.07 -10.10
C GLY A 66 3.13 -11.84 -10.26
N THR A 67 3.67 -12.22 -11.42
CA THR A 67 5.05 -11.91 -11.82
C THR A 67 5.06 -10.85 -12.90
N ILE A 68 6.02 -9.94 -12.83
CA ILE A 68 6.22 -8.89 -13.84
C ILE A 68 7.64 -9.04 -14.38
N PRO A 69 7.83 -9.39 -15.67
CA PRO A 69 9.15 -9.42 -16.27
C PRO A 69 9.71 -8.01 -16.37
N LEU A 70 10.96 -7.83 -15.96
CA LEU A 70 11.71 -6.59 -16.07
C LEU A 70 12.73 -6.73 -17.19
N ALA A 71 12.72 -5.81 -18.14
CA ALA A 71 13.76 -5.70 -19.15
C ALA A 71 15.02 -5.06 -18.55
N GLN A 72 16.20 -5.35 -19.10
CA GLN A 72 17.40 -4.62 -18.74
C GLN A 72 17.21 -3.10 -18.92
N GLY A 73 17.69 -2.31 -17.96
CA GLY A 73 17.49 -0.87 -17.93
C GLY A 73 16.24 -0.47 -17.16
N TRP A 74 15.65 0.68 -17.51
CA TRP A 74 14.54 1.28 -16.77
C TRP A 74 13.20 0.65 -17.11
N ASN A 75 12.46 0.26 -16.09
CA ASN A 75 11.08 -0.23 -16.16
C ASN A 75 10.19 0.66 -15.29
N LEU A 76 9.03 1.04 -15.81
CA LEU A 76 8.01 1.76 -15.04
C LEU A 76 7.11 0.73 -14.36
N VAL A 77 7.05 0.79 -13.02
CA VAL A 77 6.24 -0.12 -12.20
C VAL A 77 5.39 0.66 -11.21
N GLY A 78 4.20 0.13 -10.91
CA GLY A 78 3.33 0.64 -9.87
C GLY A 78 3.40 -0.21 -8.61
N TYR A 79 2.88 0.33 -7.50
CA TYR A 79 2.75 -0.40 -6.25
C TYR A 79 1.28 -0.82 -6.00
N PRO A 80 0.99 -2.13 -5.87
CA PRO A 80 -0.38 -2.64 -5.80
C PRO A 80 -1.12 -2.32 -4.51
N LEU A 81 -0.38 -2.29 -3.40
CA LEU A 81 -1.02 -2.37 -2.10
C LEU A 81 -1.60 -1.03 -1.74
N GLN A 82 -2.73 -1.06 -1.04
CA GLN A 82 -3.46 0.14 -0.66
C GLN A 82 -2.86 0.85 0.57
N THR A 83 -1.89 0.22 1.22
CA THR A 83 -1.16 0.72 2.39
C THR A 83 0.33 0.78 2.11
N ALA A 84 0.98 1.80 2.68
CA ALA A 84 2.42 1.89 2.59
C ALA A 84 3.07 0.72 3.35
N GLN A 85 4.13 0.14 2.79
CA GLN A 85 4.89 -0.96 3.43
C GLN A 85 6.40 -0.72 3.29
N PRO A 86 7.22 -1.22 4.22
CA PRO A 86 8.67 -1.06 4.14
C PRO A 86 9.24 -1.65 2.85
N ILE A 87 10.20 -0.97 2.20
CA ILE A 87 10.69 -1.38 0.88
C ILE A 87 11.30 -2.79 0.84
N ASN A 88 12.12 -3.17 1.82
CA ASN A 88 12.84 -4.45 1.79
C ASN A 88 11.96 -5.71 1.86
N PRO A 89 10.93 -5.81 2.74
CA PRO A 89 10.00 -6.94 2.68
C PRO A 89 9.03 -6.87 1.49
N THR A 90 8.94 -5.74 0.80
CA THR A 90 7.89 -5.48 -0.19
C THR A 90 8.37 -5.59 -1.64
N LEU A 91 9.53 -5.00 -1.94
CA LEU A 91 10.10 -4.95 -3.29
C LEU A 91 10.98 -6.19 -3.51
N ASN A 92 10.35 -7.26 -3.96
CA ASN A 92 11.02 -8.54 -4.22
C ASN A 92 11.30 -8.73 -5.71
N VAL A 93 12.56 -8.61 -6.10
CA VAL A 93 13.02 -8.79 -7.48
C VAL A 93 13.91 -10.03 -7.55
N ILE A 94 13.41 -11.07 -8.19
CA ILE A 94 14.19 -12.27 -8.50
C ILE A 94 15.24 -11.89 -9.54
N GLY A 95 16.51 -12.18 -9.22
CA GLY A 95 17.65 -11.82 -10.05
C GLY A 95 18.11 -10.37 -9.88
N ALA A 96 17.71 -9.69 -8.79
CA ALA A 96 18.28 -8.40 -8.44
C ALA A 96 19.80 -8.51 -8.28
N SER A 97 20.51 -7.52 -8.81
CA SER A 97 21.96 -7.43 -8.81
C SER A 97 22.45 -6.21 -8.04
N ASP A 98 23.66 -6.31 -7.48
CA ASP A 98 24.32 -5.17 -6.84
C ASP A 98 24.36 -3.96 -7.78
N GLY A 99 23.90 -2.79 -7.30
CA GLY A 99 23.79 -1.57 -8.09
C GLY A 99 22.49 -1.40 -8.88
N ASP A 100 21.55 -2.34 -8.80
CA ASP A 100 20.17 -2.11 -9.23
C ASP A 100 19.57 -0.92 -8.46
N PHE A 101 18.71 -0.15 -9.11
CA PHE A 101 18.30 1.16 -8.61
C PHE A 101 16.81 1.38 -8.77
N ILE A 102 16.16 1.96 -7.78
CA ILE A 102 14.76 2.36 -7.86
C ILE A 102 14.60 3.82 -7.43
N LYS A 103 13.71 4.53 -8.10
CA LYS A 103 13.27 5.85 -7.70
C LYS A 103 11.78 6.03 -7.89
N THR A 104 11.19 6.97 -7.16
CA THR A 104 9.87 7.46 -7.50
C THR A 104 9.93 8.29 -8.78
N VAL A 105 8.91 8.17 -9.62
CA VAL A 105 8.64 9.17 -10.66
C VAL A 105 8.20 10.46 -9.96
N ALA A 106 8.51 11.63 -10.54
CA ALA A 106 8.02 12.92 -10.03
C ALA A 106 6.50 12.82 -9.82
N GLN A 107 6.06 12.93 -8.58
CA GLN A 107 4.65 12.92 -8.22
C GLN A 107 4.12 14.36 -8.25
N ASP A 108 2.88 14.54 -8.69
CA ASP A 108 2.16 15.80 -8.51
C ASP A 108 2.05 16.07 -6.99
N PRO A 109 2.63 17.17 -6.46
CA PRO A 109 2.85 17.32 -5.03
C PRO A 109 1.53 17.56 -4.29
N THR A 110 0.96 16.50 -3.72
CA THR A 110 -0.15 16.60 -2.76
C THR A 110 0.24 16.16 -1.34
N LEU A 111 1.44 15.61 -1.15
CA LEU A 111 1.93 15.13 0.15
C LEU A 111 3.09 16.01 0.67
N PRO A 112 2.82 16.91 1.64
CA PRO A 112 3.85 17.70 2.30
C PRO A 112 4.91 16.83 2.97
N GLY A 113 6.17 17.25 2.92
CA GLY A 113 7.27 16.62 3.67
C GLY A 113 7.95 15.42 2.99
N LEU A 114 7.62 15.10 1.74
CA LEU A 114 8.32 14.08 0.95
C LEU A 114 9.33 14.70 -0.03
N SER A 115 10.47 14.04 -0.21
CA SER A 115 11.44 14.40 -1.26
C SER A 115 10.85 14.17 -2.65
N ALA A 116 11.12 15.07 -3.59
CA ALA A 116 10.73 14.90 -4.99
C ALA A 116 11.40 13.68 -5.67
N ASN A 117 12.54 13.22 -5.13
CA ASN A 117 13.30 12.09 -5.65
C ASN A 117 13.64 11.13 -4.51
N MET A 118 12.68 10.29 -4.12
CA MET A 118 12.91 9.15 -3.24
C MET A 118 13.66 8.07 -4.02
N VAL A 119 14.83 7.64 -3.53
CA VAL A 119 15.71 6.70 -4.24
C VAL A 119 16.22 5.60 -3.31
N ALA A 120 16.41 4.41 -3.87
CA ALA A 120 17.10 3.30 -3.21
C ALA A 120 17.96 2.52 -4.19
N SER A 121 19.05 1.93 -3.70
CA SER A 121 19.92 1.05 -4.49
C SER A 121 20.01 -0.33 -3.81
N TYR A 122 19.93 -1.39 -4.59
CA TYR A 122 20.15 -2.74 -4.09
C TYR A 122 21.65 -2.94 -3.93
N THR A 123 22.11 -3.12 -2.70
CA THR A 123 23.54 -3.20 -2.41
C THR A 123 23.86 -4.21 -1.32
N LEU A 124 25.08 -4.73 -1.36
CA LEU A 124 25.64 -5.56 -0.29
C LEU A 124 25.69 -4.78 1.03
N VAL A 125 25.11 -5.36 2.10
CA VAL A 125 25.04 -4.74 3.44
C VAL A 125 25.88 -5.50 4.47
N THR A 126 25.97 -6.82 4.36
CA THR A 126 26.85 -7.64 5.20
C THR A 126 27.72 -8.50 4.31
N VAL A 127 29.00 -8.62 4.65
CA VAL A 127 29.94 -9.53 4.00
C VAL A 127 30.07 -10.76 4.90
N ASN A 128 29.90 -11.96 4.36
CA ASN A 128 30.03 -13.25 5.06
C ASN A 128 29.08 -13.45 6.28
N PRO A 129 27.82 -13.89 6.07
CA PRO A 129 27.21 -14.21 4.79
C PRO A 129 26.85 -12.94 4.02
N ASN A 130 26.94 -13.02 2.69
CA ASN A 130 26.57 -11.89 1.84
C ASN A 130 25.06 -11.64 1.92
N THR A 131 24.66 -10.49 2.45
CA THR A 131 23.26 -10.05 2.50
C THR A 131 23.11 -8.76 1.70
N TYR A 132 22.05 -8.68 0.90
CA TYR A 132 21.76 -7.52 0.06
C TYR A 132 20.41 -6.93 0.46
N GLN A 133 20.31 -5.61 0.38
CA GLN A 133 19.09 -4.87 0.68
C GLN A 133 18.97 -3.63 -0.20
N TRP A 134 17.75 -3.14 -0.37
CA TRP A 134 17.51 -1.80 -0.89
C TRP A 134 17.88 -0.78 0.18
N LEU A 135 19.04 -0.14 0.01
CA LEU A 135 19.50 0.96 0.86
C LEU A 135 18.98 2.30 0.33
N PHE A 136 18.58 3.15 1.27
CA PHE A 136 18.04 4.48 1.05
C PHE A 136 18.63 5.46 2.07
N GLY A 137 18.58 6.76 1.77
CA GLY A 137 18.95 7.79 2.74
C GLY A 137 17.91 7.89 3.86
N ASN A 138 18.36 8.08 5.10
CA ASN A 138 17.44 8.27 6.23
C ASN A 138 16.63 9.56 6.06
N GLY A 139 15.30 9.48 6.17
CA GLY A 139 14.39 10.59 5.92
C GLY A 139 14.23 10.93 4.43
N SER A 140 14.70 10.06 3.53
CA SER A 140 14.58 10.29 2.09
C SER A 140 13.15 10.12 1.60
N GLY A 141 12.32 9.40 2.35
CA GLY A 141 10.98 8.96 1.96
C GLY A 141 10.99 7.57 1.31
N MET A 142 12.13 7.02 0.88
CA MET A 142 12.18 5.69 0.23
C MET A 142 12.19 4.52 1.23
N GLU A 143 12.00 4.78 2.53
CA GLU A 143 11.80 3.76 3.56
C GLU A 143 10.55 2.89 3.26
N LEU A 144 9.58 3.48 2.56
CA LEU A 144 8.27 2.89 2.27
C LEU A 144 7.95 2.87 0.77
N MET A 145 7.44 1.74 0.29
CA MET A 145 6.65 1.66 -0.94
C MET A 145 5.24 2.17 -0.62
N ARG A 146 4.67 3.05 -1.45
CA ARG A 146 3.42 3.77 -1.15
C ARG A 146 2.37 3.56 -2.24
N PRO A 147 1.08 3.43 -1.84
CA PRO A 147 -0.03 3.44 -2.80
C PRO A 147 -0.01 4.73 -3.60
N PHE A 148 -0.45 4.67 -4.86
CA PHE A 148 -0.57 5.81 -5.78
C PHE A 148 0.75 6.39 -6.29
N PHE A 149 1.90 5.86 -5.85
CA PHE A 149 3.20 6.23 -6.40
C PHE A 149 3.54 5.33 -7.59
N ALA A 150 4.12 5.96 -8.61
CA ALA A 150 4.80 5.27 -9.69
C ALA A 150 6.31 5.23 -9.42
N TYR A 151 6.93 4.13 -9.79
CA TYR A 151 8.35 3.88 -9.57
C TYR A 151 9.04 3.54 -10.87
N GLN A 152 10.27 4.03 -11.04
CA GLN A 152 11.18 3.56 -12.06
C GLN A 152 12.21 2.68 -11.40
N ILE A 153 12.26 1.41 -11.81
CA ILE A 153 13.30 0.46 -11.40
C ILE A 153 14.24 0.21 -12.57
N ARG A 154 15.54 0.34 -12.33
CA ARG A 154 16.61 0.00 -13.26
C ARG A 154 17.25 -1.30 -12.83
N VAL A 155 17.17 -2.32 -13.67
CA VAL A 155 17.84 -3.60 -13.47
C VAL A 155 19.01 -3.77 -14.43
N ALA A 156 20.13 -4.27 -13.91
CA ALA A 156 21.36 -4.47 -14.70
C ALA A 156 21.24 -5.62 -15.71
N GLN A 157 20.37 -6.59 -15.43
CA GLN A 157 20.05 -7.75 -16.27
C GLN A 157 18.53 -7.97 -16.29
N PRO A 158 17.99 -8.75 -17.24
CA PRO A 158 16.59 -9.15 -17.18
C PRO A 158 16.27 -9.86 -15.85
N SER A 159 15.20 -9.43 -15.20
CA SER A 159 14.82 -9.88 -13.85
C SER A 159 13.30 -10.06 -13.75
N VAL A 160 12.80 -10.54 -12.62
CA VAL A 160 11.37 -10.69 -12.38
C VAL A 160 10.98 -10.02 -11.08
N LEU A 161 10.08 -9.03 -11.16
CA LEU A 161 9.43 -8.47 -9.98
C LEU A 161 8.30 -9.40 -9.54
N LEU A 162 8.35 -9.84 -8.28
CA LEU A 162 7.22 -10.49 -7.64
C LEU A 162 6.27 -9.42 -7.13
N TYR A 163 5.05 -9.45 -7.64
CA TYR A 163 4.00 -8.53 -7.30
C TYR A 163 3.23 -9.11 -6.12
N PRO A 164 3.37 -8.56 -4.89
CA PRO A 164 2.90 -9.24 -3.68
C PRO A 164 1.37 -9.44 -3.65
N GLY A 165 0.60 -8.63 -4.39
CA GLY A 165 -0.87 -8.62 -4.33
C GLY A 165 -1.37 -8.25 -2.93
N ALA A 166 -2.64 -7.88 -2.78
CA ALA A 166 -3.19 -7.78 -1.43
C ALA A 166 -3.43 -9.19 -0.90
N THR A 167 -2.89 -9.51 0.28
CA THR A 167 -3.29 -10.70 1.01
C THR A 167 -4.77 -10.57 1.36
N THR A 168 -5.56 -11.58 0.98
CA THR A 168 -6.99 -11.69 1.33
C THR A 168 -7.17 -11.78 2.84
#